data_AF-A0A7Y0X3Y5-F1
#
_entry.id   AF-A0A7Y0X3Y5-F1
#
_cell.length_a   1.000
_cell.length_b   1.000
_cell.length_c   1.000
_cell.angle_alpha   90.00
_cell.angle_beta   90.00
_cell.angle_gamma   90.00
#
_symmetry.space_group_name_H-M   'P 1'
#
loop_
_entity.id
_entity.type
_entity.pdbx_description
1 polymer ?
#
loop_
_entity_poly.entity_id
_entity_poly.type
_entity_poly.pdbx_seq_one_letter_code
_entity_poly.pdbx_strand_id
1 'polypeptide(L)'
;LEFIKNPAGSISIDEVEPIESIVKRFATGAMSFGSISYEAHSTLAVAMNRLGAKSNSGEGGEDPMRFERKENGDWERSAIKQVASGRFGVTSYYLTNAEELQIKMAQGAKPGEGGQLPGDKVDDWIGATRHSTPGLGLISPPPHHDIYSIEDLAQLIYDLKNANRAGRVNVKLVSEAG
;
A
#
# COMPACT_ATOMS: atom_id res chain seq x y z
N LEU A 1 -9.06 -27.78 -4.58
CA LEU A 1 -10.47 -27.37 -4.67
C LEU A 1 -10.86 -27.40 -6.14
N GLU A 2 -12.04 -27.92 -6.49
CA GLU A 2 -12.57 -27.90 -7.85
C GLU A 2 -13.90 -27.13 -7.87
N PHE A 3 -14.16 -26.43 -8.97
CA PHE A 3 -15.45 -25.78 -9.15
C PHE A 3 -16.51 -26.84 -9.49
N ILE A 4 -17.62 -26.84 -8.76
CA ILE A 4 -18.80 -27.62 -9.12
C ILE A 4 -19.43 -26.96 -10.35
N LYS A 5 -19.62 -27.73 -11.42
CA LYS A 5 -20.20 -27.21 -12.67
C LYS A 5 -21.60 -26.66 -12.43
N ASN A 6 -21.85 -25.46 -12.95
CA ASN A 6 -23.17 -24.84 -12.89
C ASN A 6 -24.19 -25.68 -13.69
N PRO A 7 -25.29 -26.17 -13.07
CA PRO A 7 -26.34 -26.90 -13.77
C PRO A 7 -27.00 -26.12 -14.91
N ALA A 8 -26.94 -24.79 -14.86
CA ALA A 8 -27.45 -23.90 -15.90
C ALA A 8 -26.57 -23.85 -17.18
N GLY A 9 -25.39 -24.49 -17.18
CA GLY A 9 -24.46 -24.48 -18.31
C GLY A 9 -23.51 -23.27 -18.33
N SER A 10 -22.64 -23.22 -19.34
CA SER A 10 -21.75 -22.08 -19.60
C SER A 10 -22.48 -20.98 -20.36
N ILE A 11 -22.09 -19.73 -20.11
CA ILE A 11 -22.54 -18.55 -20.87
C ILE A 11 -21.54 -18.19 -21.97
N SER A 12 -21.92 -17.31 -22.90
CA SER A 12 -20.96 -16.75 -23.87
C SER A 12 -19.94 -15.85 -23.16
N ILE A 13 -18.72 -15.77 -23.69
CA ILE A 13 -17.70 -14.83 -23.19
C ILE A 13 -18.18 -13.37 -23.33
N ASP A 14 -19.02 -13.08 -24.32
CA ASP A 14 -19.59 -11.75 -24.56
C ASP A 14 -20.59 -11.33 -23.46
N GLU A 15 -21.10 -12.28 -22.67
CA GLU A 15 -21.96 -12.02 -21.53
C GLU A 15 -21.16 -11.79 -20.22
N VAL A 16 -19.84 -12.05 -20.25
CA VAL A 16 -18.95 -11.77 -19.14
C VAL A 16 -18.61 -10.29 -19.12
N GLU A 17 -18.48 -9.71 -17.93
CA GLU A 17 -18.07 -8.32 -17.80
C GLU A 17 -16.73 -8.03 -18.52
N PRO A 18 -16.56 -6.84 -19.11
CA PRO A 18 -15.39 -6.51 -19.89
C PRO A 18 -14.13 -6.41 -19.02
N ILE A 19 -12.95 -6.60 -19.64
CA ILE A 19 -11.66 -6.59 -18.93
C ILE A 19 -11.42 -5.27 -18.19
N GLU A 20 -11.87 -4.15 -18.74
CA GLU A 20 -11.77 -2.80 -18.16
C GLU A 20 -12.57 -2.67 -16.84
N SER A 21 -13.58 -3.52 -16.63
CA SER A 21 -14.30 -3.62 -15.35
C SER A 21 -13.53 -4.49 -14.35
N ILE A 22 -13.01 -5.63 -14.82
CA ILE A 22 -12.31 -6.62 -13.98
C ILE A 22 -11.02 -6.05 -13.43
N VAL A 23 -10.19 -5.40 -14.24
CA VAL A 23 -8.86 -4.91 -13.83
C VAL A 23 -8.93 -3.86 -12.72
N LYS A 24 -10.04 -3.14 -12.59
CA LYS A 24 -10.27 -2.18 -11.50
C LYS A 24 -10.33 -2.84 -10.12
N ARG A 25 -10.56 -4.16 -10.06
CA ARG A 25 -10.52 -4.95 -8.82
C ARG A 25 -9.11 -5.35 -8.43
N PHE A 26 -8.13 -5.20 -9.32
CA PHE A 26 -6.76 -5.58 -9.06
C PHE A 26 -6.01 -4.47 -8.33
N ALA A 27 -5.12 -4.89 -7.44
CA ALA A 27 -4.17 -4.02 -6.81
C ALA A 27 -2.78 -4.68 -6.79
N THR A 28 -1.72 -3.90 -7.02
CA THR A 28 -0.37 -4.41 -6.80
C THR A 28 -0.12 -4.57 -5.31
N GLY A 29 0.71 -5.56 -4.95
CA GLY A 29 1.10 -5.77 -3.56
C GLY A 29 1.78 -4.54 -2.95
N ALA A 30 1.65 -4.41 -1.63
CA ALA A 30 2.33 -3.38 -0.84
C ALA A 30 3.83 -3.73 -0.70
N MET A 31 4.65 -3.18 -1.59
CA MET A 31 6.12 -3.32 -1.59
C MET A 31 6.72 -1.94 -1.38
N SER A 32 7.64 -1.80 -0.43
CA SER A 32 8.17 -0.48 -0.06
C SER A 32 9.22 0.01 -1.05
N PHE A 33 9.25 1.33 -1.27
CA PHE A 33 10.46 1.97 -1.79
C PHE A 33 11.62 1.70 -0.83
N GLY A 34 12.69 1.11 -1.35
CA GLY A 34 13.79 0.54 -0.59
C GLY A 34 13.78 -0.99 -0.57
N SER A 35 12.62 -1.65 -0.52
CA SER A 35 12.56 -3.11 -0.80
C SER A 35 12.76 -3.38 -2.29
N ILE A 36 12.11 -2.57 -3.13
CA ILE A 36 12.26 -2.51 -4.59
C ILE A 36 12.78 -1.13 -4.99
N SER A 37 13.37 -1.04 -6.19
CA SER A 37 13.91 0.22 -6.71
C SER A 37 12.79 1.23 -7.02
N TYR A 38 13.16 2.50 -7.16
CA TYR A 38 12.23 3.55 -7.56
C TYR A 38 11.63 3.25 -8.95
N GLU A 39 12.42 2.77 -9.90
CA GLU A 39 11.97 2.43 -11.26
C GLU A 39 10.91 1.32 -11.21
N ALA A 40 11.14 0.27 -10.42
CA ALA A 40 10.16 -0.81 -10.26
C ALA A 40 8.88 -0.29 -9.58
N HIS A 41 9.03 0.50 -8.52
CA HIS A 41 7.90 1.02 -7.73
C HIS A 41 7.02 1.99 -8.52
N SER A 42 7.65 2.94 -9.22
CA SER A 42 6.98 3.92 -10.08
C SER A 42 6.35 3.27 -11.31
N THR A 43 7.01 2.28 -11.93
CA THR A 43 6.46 1.52 -13.07
C THR A 43 5.14 0.84 -12.70
N LEU A 44 5.09 0.19 -11.53
CA LEU A 44 3.84 -0.40 -11.02
C LEU A 44 2.76 0.66 -10.81
N ALA A 45 3.12 1.82 -10.26
CA ALA A 45 2.15 2.88 -10.04
C ALA A 45 1.58 3.43 -11.35
N VAL A 46 2.44 3.73 -12.33
CA VAL A 46 2.02 4.20 -13.66
C VAL A 46 1.12 3.17 -14.34
N ALA A 47 1.52 1.90 -14.34
CA ALA A 47 0.73 0.83 -14.97
C ALA A 47 -0.68 0.75 -14.35
N MET A 48 -0.79 0.73 -13.03
CA MET A 48 -2.09 0.62 -12.36
C MET A 48 -2.94 1.87 -12.55
N ASN A 49 -2.33 3.06 -12.52
CA ASN A 49 -3.05 4.32 -12.76
C ASN A 49 -3.59 4.39 -14.20
N ARG A 50 -2.84 3.90 -15.21
CA ARG A 50 -3.32 3.79 -16.60
C ARG A 50 -4.50 2.83 -16.74
N LEU A 51 -4.50 1.74 -15.98
CA LEU A 51 -5.59 0.75 -15.97
C LEU A 51 -6.83 1.19 -15.16
N GLY A 52 -6.76 2.29 -14.42
CA GLY A 52 -7.78 2.66 -13.43
C GLY A 52 -7.85 1.69 -12.24
N ALA A 53 -6.82 0.88 -12.07
CA ALA A 53 -6.61 -0.04 -10.96
C ALA A 53 -5.78 0.65 -9.87
N LYS A 54 -5.29 -0.09 -8.87
CA LYS A 54 -4.57 0.53 -7.73
C LYS A 54 -3.18 -0.04 -7.51
N SER A 55 -2.23 0.83 -7.22
CA SER A 55 -0.93 0.44 -6.67
C SER A 55 -0.84 0.85 -5.20
N ASN A 56 0.02 0.18 -4.44
CA ASN A 56 0.21 0.39 -3.01
C ASN A 56 1.65 0.80 -2.70
N SER A 57 1.82 1.89 -1.94
CA SER A 57 3.13 2.46 -1.61
C SER A 57 4.05 1.52 -0.83
N GLY A 58 3.47 0.58 -0.08
CA GLY A 58 4.19 -0.12 0.98
C GLY A 58 4.55 0.81 2.14
N GLU A 59 5.33 0.29 3.08
CA GLU A 59 5.64 0.91 4.38
C GLU A 59 6.80 1.94 4.36
N GLY A 60 7.33 2.28 3.18
CA GLY A 60 8.56 3.06 3.05
C GLY A 60 8.38 4.55 2.82
N GLY A 61 7.15 5.06 2.93
CA GLY A 61 6.80 6.40 2.46
C GLY A 61 6.67 6.48 0.94
N GLU A 62 6.44 7.68 0.44
CA GLU A 62 6.43 7.98 -0.98
C GLU A 62 6.88 9.41 -1.22
N ASP A 63 7.81 9.60 -2.15
CA ASP A 63 8.35 10.93 -2.46
C ASP A 63 7.24 11.86 -3.01
N PRO A 64 7.06 13.07 -2.44
CA PRO A 64 6.15 14.08 -2.94
C PRO A 64 6.25 14.40 -4.44
N MET A 65 7.42 14.25 -5.06
CA MET A 65 7.60 14.47 -6.50
C MET A 65 6.67 13.59 -7.37
N ARG A 66 6.21 12.46 -6.81
CA ARG A 66 5.32 11.51 -7.49
C ARG A 66 3.86 11.94 -7.50
N PHE A 67 3.50 12.93 -6.68
CA PHE A 67 2.10 13.34 -6.50
C PHE A 67 1.59 14.20 -7.64
N GLU A 68 2.49 14.87 -8.36
CA GLU A 68 2.17 15.56 -9.59
C GLU A 68 2.14 14.60 -10.78
N ARG A 69 1.26 14.89 -11.74
CA ARG A 69 1.23 14.15 -13.01
C ARG A 69 2.36 14.64 -13.88
N LYS A 70 3.01 13.71 -14.57
CA LYS A 70 4.04 14.02 -15.57
C LYS A 70 3.39 14.63 -16.80
N GLU A 71 4.20 15.36 -17.58
CA GLU A 71 3.76 16.00 -18.82
C GLU A 71 3.16 15.01 -19.83
N ASN A 72 3.64 13.77 -19.83
CA ASN A 72 3.13 12.70 -20.70
C ASN A 72 1.79 12.09 -20.21
N GLY A 73 1.21 12.62 -19.13
CA GLY A 73 -0.03 12.14 -18.52
C GLY A 73 0.14 10.99 -17.52
N ASP A 74 1.35 10.43 -17.40
CA ASP A 74 1.62 9.40 -16.42
C ASP A 74 1.57 9.92 -15.00
N TRP A 75 1.19 9.04 -14.09
CA TRP A 75 1.15 9.36 -12.67
C TRP A 75 1.83 8.27 -11.87
N GLU A 76 2.85 8.65 -11.12
CA GLU A 76 3.62 7.71 -10.30
C GLU A 76 3.08 7.59 -8.89
N ARG A 77 2.08 8.39 -8.52
CA ARG A 77 1.45 8.33 -7.21
C ARG A 77 0.76 6.98 -7.00
N SER A 78 1.11 6.26 -5.94
CA SER A 78 0.33 5.08 -5.54
C SER A 78 -1.04 5.48 -5.00
N ALA A 79 -2.11 4.86 -5.53
CA ALA A 79 -3.48 5.14 -5.09
C ALA A 79 -3.73 4.70 -3.64
N ILE A 80 -3.07 3.62 -3.20
CA ILE A 80 -3.11 3.12 -1.82
C ILE A 80 -1.82 3.54 -1.11
N LYS A 81 -1.97 4.11 0.07
CA LYS A 81 -0.89 4.58 0.93
C LYS A 81 -0.93 3.80 2.25
N GLN A 82 0.18 3.19 2.64
CA GLN A 82 0.24 2.31 3.80
C GLN A 82 0.71 3.05 5.06
N VAL A 83 0.00 2.81 6.16
CA VAL A 83 0.35 3.23 7.52
C VAL A 83 0.76 1.96 8.27
N ALA A 84 2.07 1.79 8.48
CA ALA A 84 2.66 0.67 9.20
C ALA A 84 3.31 1.16 10.51
N SER A 85 3.68 0.23 11.39
CA SER A 85 4.21 0.52 12.74
C SER A 85 5.34 1.55 12.80
N GLY A 86 6.28 1.50 11.86
CA GLY A 86 7.41 2.44 11.80
C GLY A 86 7.06 3.87 11.37
N ARG A 87 5.85 4.11 10.84
CA ARG A 87 5.38 5.41 10.32
C ARG A 87 6.33 6.11 9.34
N PHE A 88 7.20 5.36 8.67
CA PHE A 88 8.16 5.94 7.72
C PHE A 88 7.44 6.70 6.59
N GLY A 89 7.82 7.96 6.41
CA GLY A 89 7.26 8.86 5.39
C GLY A 89 5.76 9.16 5.54
N VAL A 90 5.13 8.85 6.68
CA VAL A 90 3.72 9.16 6.93
C VAL A 90 3.60 10.62 7.37
N THR A 91 3.23 11.48 6.41
CA THR A 91 3.00 12.91 6.61
C THR A 91 1.57 13.30 6.22
N SER A 92 1.09 14.47 6.64
CA SER A 92 -0.24 14.97 6.21
C SER A 92 -0.34 15.06 4.67
N TYR A 93 0.74 15.45 3.99
CA TYR A 93 0.76 15.54 2.53
C TYR A 93 0.73 14.14 1.88
N TYR A 94 1.42 13.17 2.46
CA TYR A 94 1.34 11.77 2.06
C TYR A 94 -0.08 11.18 2.21
N LEU A 95 -0.73 11.43 3.36
CA LEU A 95 -2.07 10.90 3.66
C LEU A 95 -3.17 11.50 2.76
N THR A 96 -3.07 12.79 2.44
CA THR A 96 -4.02 13.50 1.57
C THR A 96 -3.87 13.12 0.10
N ASN A 97 -2.69 12.63 -0.32
CA ASN A 97 -2.43 12.11 -1.67
C ASN A 97 -2.73 10.60 -1.80
N ALA A 98 -3.80 10.13 -1.16
CA ALA A 98 -4.27 8.75 -1.21
C ALA A 98 -5.74 8.70 -1.66
N GLU A 99 -6.09 7.68 -2.44
CA GLU A 99 -7.50 7.26 -2.58
C GLU A 99 -7.89 6.29 -1.47
N GLU A 100 -6.91 5.60 -0.90
CA GLU A 100 -7.10 4.60 0.12
C GLU A 100 -5.90 4.52 1.06
N LEU A 101 -6.18 4.47 2.36
CA LEU A 101 -5.20 4.35 3.43
C LEU A 101 -5.28 2.93 3.99
N GLN A 102 -4.16 2.21 3.99
CA GLN A 102 -4.07 0.85 4.50
C GLN A 102 -3.34 0.82 5.84
N ILE A 103 -4.04 0.46 6.91
CA ILE A 103 -3.40 0.14 8.20
C ILE A 103 -2.80 -1.27 8.08
N LYS A 104 -1.48 -1.41 8.22
CA LYS A 104 -0.79 -2.69 8.11
C LYS A 104 -0.56 -3.29 9.50
N MET A 105 -1.48 -4.14 9.95
CA MET A 105 -1.29 -4.87 11.20
C MET A 105 -0.22 -5.95 11.07
N ALA A 106 -0.24 -6.70 9.96
CA ALA A 106 0.69 -7.80 9.75
C ALA A 106 0.94 -8.10 8.26
N GLN A 107 1.90 -8.98 7.98
CA GLN A 107 2.13 -9.53 6.64
C GLN A 107 2.39 -11.05 6.69
N GLY A 108 1.90 -11.79 5.70
CA GLY A 108 1.96 -13.25 5.70
C GLY A 108 3.37 -13.84 5.78
N ALA A 109 4.39 -13.14 5.27
CA ALA A 109 5.77 -13.60 5.33
C ALA A 109 6.37 -13.57 6.74
N LYS A 110 5.88 -12.69 7.62
CA LYS A 110 6.33 -12.54 9.01
C LYS A 110 5.25 -11.88 9.87
N PRO A 111 4.24 -12.64 10.33
CA PRO A 111 3.04 -12.06 10.96
C PRO A 111 3.27 -11.39 12.32
N GLY A 112 4.34 -11.77 13.03
CA GLY A 112 4.67 -11.26 14.38
C GLY A 112 5.83 -10.26 14.44
N GLU A 113 6.31 -9.77 13.29
CA GLU A 113 7.47 -8.88 13.22
C GLU A 113 7.20 -7.63 12.39
N GLY A 114 7.96 -6.57 12.67
CA GLY A 114 7.93 -5.36 11.88
C GLY A 114 8.65 -5.48 10.53
N GLY A 115 8.46 -4.46 9.70
CA GLY A 115 9.23 -4.23 8.48
C GLY A 115 10.75 -4.25 8.74
N GLN A 116 11.52 -4.70 7.77
CA GLN A 116 12.98 -4.71 7.86
C GLN A 116 13.56 -4.19 6.54
N LEU A 117 14.46 -3.22 6.62
CA LEU A 117 15.27 -2.75 5.50
C LEU A 117 16.74 -2.70 5.93
N PRO A 118 17.62 -3.53 5.32
CA PRO A 118 19.06 -3.47 5.56
C PRO A 118 19.66 -2.08 5.31
N GLY A 119 20.65 -1.67 6.12
CA GLY A 119 21.20 -0.31 6.09
C GLY A 119 21.94 0.04 4.81
N ASP A 120 22.56 -0.93 4.15
CA ASP A 120 23.19 -0.81 2.83
C ASP A 120 22.19 -0.46 1.71
N LYS A 121 20.89 -0.71 1.93
CA LYS A 121 19.81 -0.27 1.05
C LYS A 121 19.20 1.06 1.44
N VAL A 122 19.60 1.67 2.56
CA VAL A 122 19.10 2.97 3.00
C VAL A 122 20.05 4.04 2.48
N ASP A 123 19.90 4.38 1.20
CA ASP A 123 20.62 5.51 0.60
C ASP A 123 20.05 6.85 1.08
N ASP A 124 20.64 7.95 0.61
CA ASP A 124 20.22 9.31 0.99
C ASP A 124 18.76 9.59 0.62
N TRP A 125 18.27 9.04 -0.49
CA TRP A 125 16.90 9.26 -0.96
C TRP A 125 15.90 8.50 -0.10
N ILE A 126 16.18 7.25 0.22
CA ILE A 126 15.37 6.43 1.12
C ILE A 126 15.41 7.02 2.53
N GLY A 127 16.58 7.42 3.02
CA GLY A 127 16.74 8.11 4.30
C GLY A 127 15.87 9.37 4.38
N ALA A 128 15.94 10.23 3.35
CA ALA A 128 15.12 11.43 3.27
C ALA A 128 13.62 11.11 3.23
N THR A 129 13.20 10.15 2.39
CA THR A 129 11.78 9.75 2.24
C THR A 129 11.21 9.18 3.54
N ARG A 130 12.03 8.47 4.31
CA ARG A 130 11.62 7.84 5.58
C ARG A 130 11.83 8.72 6.80
N HIS A 131 12.46 9.88 6.64
CA HIS A 131 12.95 10.72 7.75
C HIS A 131 13.89 9.95 8.69
N SER A 132 14.79 9.16 8.11
CA SER A 132 15.76 8.32 8.82
C SER A 132 17.20 8.64 8.40
N THR A 133 18.17 8.13 9.16
CA THR A 133 19.59 8.28 8.85
C THR A 133 20.03 7.33 7.73
N PRO A 134 20.66 7.83 6.65
CA PRO A 134 21.26 6.99 5.60
C PRO A 134 22.30 6.00 6.17
N GLY A 135 22.38 4.82 5.57
CA GLY A 135 23.30 3.74 5.95
C GLY A 135 22.89 2.94 7.19
N LEU A 136 21.86 3.36 7.94
CA LEU A 136 21.39 2.63 9.11
C LEU A 136 20.25 1.67 8.76
N GLY A 137 20.33 0.44 9.27
CA GLY A 137 19.26 -0.53 9.11
C GLY A 137 17.98 -0.08 9.81
N LEU A 138 16.84 -0.27 9.16
CA LEU A 138 15.53 0.10 9.67
C LEU A 138 14.74 -1.15 10.01
N ILE A 139 14.54 -1.38 11.31
CA ILE A 139 13.68 -2.42 11.84
C ILE A 139 12.49 -1.73 12.49
N SER A 140 11.30 -1.87 11.89
CA SER A 140 10.09 -1.31 12.46
C SER A 140 9.70 -2.09 13.73
N PRO A 141 9.06 -1.45 14.72
CA PRO A 141 8.45 -2.17 15.84
C PRO A 141 7.45 -3.23 15.33
N PRO A 142 7.32 -4.39 15.98
CA PRO A 142 6.25 -5.33 15.64
C PRO A 142 4.84 -4.74 15.80
N PRO A 143 4.48 -4.08 16.93
CA PRO A 143 3.17 -3.46 17.06
C PRO A 143 3.14 -2.04 16.50
N HIS A 144 1.93 -1.59 16.14
CA HIS A 144 1.63 -0.18 16.10
C HIS A 144 1.60 0.35 17.55
N HIS A 145 2.44 1.33 17.88
CA HIS A 145 2.51 1.86 19.25
C HIS A 145 1.27 2.68 19.68
N ASP A 146 0.37 2.95 18.74
CA ASP A 146 -0.92 3.61 18.89
C ASP A 146 -2.10 2.63 18.67
N ILE A 147 -1.85 1.32 18.69
CA ILE A 147 -2.90 0.29 18.60
C ILE A 147 -2.60 -0.86 19.57
N TYR A 148 -3.19 -0.82 20.76
CA TYR A 148 -3.11 -1.91 21.73
C TYR A 148 -4.46 -2.61 21.96
N SER A 149 -5.53 -2.07 21.40
CA SER A 149 -6.86 -2.65 21.45
C SER A 149 -7.68 -2.35 20.18
N ILE A 150 -8.89 -2.89 20.10
CA ILE A 150 -9.80 -2.62 18.97
C ILE A 150 -10.30 -1.17 18.99
N GLU A 151 -10.41 -0.57 20.18
CA GLU A 151 -10.78 0.84 20.36
C GLU A 151 -9.67 1.76 19.83
N ASP A 152 -8.40 1.41 20.07
CA ASP A 152 -7.27 2.16 19.53
C ASP A 152 -7.21 2.06 17.99
N LEU A 153 -7.53 0.89 17.43
CA LEU A 153 -7.66 0.75 15.98
C LEU A 153 -8.77 1.66 15.44
N ALA A 154 -9.91 1.72 16.14
CA ALA A 154 -11.00 2.63 15.79
C ALA A 154 -10.56 4.09 15.85
N GLN A 155 -9.74 4.48 16.83
CA GLN A 155 -9.16 5.82 16.94
C GLN A 155 -8.24 6.13 15.75
N LEU A 156 -7.34 5.21 15.36
CA LEU A 156 -6.50 5.44 14.18
C LEU A 156 -7.33 5.55 12.89
N ILE A 157 -8.39 4.74 12.74
CA ILE A 157 -9.30 4.86 11.61
C ILE A 157 -9.95 6.25 11.59
N TYR A 158 -10.39 6.76 12.74
CA TYR A 158 -10.95 8.10 12.89
C TYR A 158 -9.93 9.18 12.48
N ASP A 159 -8.70 9.09 12.96
CA ASP A 159 -7.63 10.05 12.66
C ASP A 159 -7.29 10.08 11.16
N LEU A 160 -7.18 8.91 10.53
CA LEU A 160 -6.92 8.80 9.09
C LEU A 160 -8.07 9.39 8.24
N LYS A 161 -9.32 9.21 8.68
CA LYS A 161 -10.49 9.83 8.04
C LYS A 161 -10.55 11.34 8.24
N ASN A 162 -10.01 11.86 9.33
CA ASN A 162 -9.86 13.30 9.50
C ASN A 162 -8.75 13.88 8.63
N ALA A 163 -7.63 13.17 8.49
CA ALA A 163 -6.53 13.57 7.62
C ALA A 163 -6.91 13.53 6.13
N ASN A 164 -7.71 12.54 5.72
CA ASN A 164 -8.19 12.40 4.35
C ASN A 164 -9.65 11.91 4.34
N ARG A 165 -10.58 12.88 4.27
CA ARG A 165 -12.04 12.60 4.31
C ARG A 165 -12.55 11.82 3.11
N ALA A 166 -11.92 11.98 1.95
CA ALA A 166 -12.31 11.30 0.71
C ALA A 166 -11.76 9.88 0.63
N GLY A 167 -10.60 9.63 1.24
CA GLY A 167 -9.90 8.35 1.19
C GLY A 167 -10.66 7.23 1.94
N ARG A 168 -10.66 6.02 1.39
CA ARG A 168 -11.11 4.82 2.11
C ARG A 168 -10.05 4.37 3.12
N VAL A 169 -10.45 3.62 4.14
CA VAL A 169 -9.50 2.99 5.07
C VAL A 169 -9.70 1.48 4.99
N ASN A 170 -8.62 0.73 4.82
CA ASN A 170 -8.62 -0.72 4.92
C ASN A 170 -7.60 -1.19 5.98
N VAL A 171 -7.79 -2.39 6.52
CA VAL A 171 -6.90 -3.00 7.51
C VAL A 171 -6.36 -4.30 6.92
N LYS A 172 -5.04 -4.40 6.83
CA LYS A 172 -4.35 -5.61 6.35
C LYS A 172 -4.04 -6.53 7.53
N LEU A 173 -4.74 -7.65 7.56
CA LEU A 173 -4.56 -8.75 8.51
C LEU A 173 -3.86 -9.94 7.83
N VAL A 174 -3.49 -10.93 8.63
CA VAL A 174 -2.97 -12.22 8.16
C VAL A 174 -3.88 -13.31 8.69
N SER A 175 -4.20 -14.31 7.86
CA SER A 175 -4.95 -15.48 8.31
C SER A 175 -4.05 -16.34 9.20
N GLU A 176 -4.57 -16.79 10.34
CA GLU A 176 -3.95 -17.79 11.20
C GLU A 176 -4.86 -19.01 11.33
N ALA A 177 -4.27 -20.17 11.62
CA ALA A 177 -5.03 -21.32 12.09
C ALA A 177 -5.25 -21.12 13.59
N GLY A 178 -6.53 -21.03 14.00
CA GLY A 178 -6.92 -20.89 15.40
C GLY A 178 -6.60 -22.11 16.25
#